data_AF-I1IM28-F1
#
_entry.id   AF-I1IM28-F1
#
_cell.length_a   1.000
_cell.length_b   1.000
_cell.length_c   1.000
_cell.angle_alpha   90.00
_cell.angle_beta   90.00
_cell.angle_gamma   90.00
#
_symmetry.space_group_name_H-M   'P 1'
#
loop_
_entity.id
_entity.type
_entity.pdbx_description
1 polymer ?
#
loop_
_entity_poly.entity_id
_entity_poly.type
_entity_poly.pdbx_seq_one_letter_code
_entity_poly.pdbx_strand_id
1 'polypeptide(L)'
;MTTTEHLSSPTSPGVGTVPLSSALGELLRFVLSSHLTAPDPALPLSPSYCSRLLDDDLCEKLAAELAGCIEEGQLPEPPVGSGAFRIPAEEDGPRERDREWEAVLLEKGAELKRMYDGVEFVLHVQEPYFTQLSAGTKNVEGRLAAGNYNRITQGSWLLFNKCLLLEVEAVRKYSSFLEMLQEEMISNVLPGILSIEDGVKVYRKFYTEEKENSSGVLAISVSKPARQPYETMTGLLARLGYDGLGRLLGLANTAGTVPDGVPPPRSVLISSCMKLHQPTVKGCSLTDAARALAKHVHRSSDGWWGSLHGSDLNKNQLASEVIHCLLSDCCWMNVHVTQPCGPVFEIRVREGYGARWSHNGLKFIGFLEPYTPEGFLNGWKH
;
A
#
# COMPACT_ATOMS: atom_id res chain seq x y z
N MET A 1 -11.06 -38.14 17.13
CA MET A 1 -11.12 -36.91 17.93
C MET A 1 -10.84 -35.75 17.00
N THR A 2 -11.90 -35.16 16.44
CA THR A 2 -11.81 -33.94 15.63
C THR A 2 -11.55 -32.78 16.57
N THR A 3 -10.33 -32.24 16.54
CA THR A 3 -9.99 -30.96 17.17
C THR A 3 -10.94 -29.91 16.60
N THR A 4 -11.90 -29.47 17.41
CA THR A 4 -12.72 -28.32 17.08
C THR A 4 -11.79 -27.11 17.19
N GLU A 5 -11.35 -26.55 16.07
CA GLU A 5 -10.55 -25.32 16.08
C GLU A 5 -11.39 -24.21 16.71
N HIS A 6 -11.05 -23.87 17.95
CA HIS A 6 -11.66 -22.74 18.64
C HIS A 6 -10.98 -21.47 18.09
N LEU A 7 -11.74 -20.66 17.36
CA LEU A 7 -11.25 -19.37 16.87
C LEU A 7 -11.21 -18.39 18.03
N SER A 8 -10.28 -17.43 17.97
CA SER A 8 -10.22 -16.36 18.96
C SER A 8 -11.53 -15.58 18.93
N SER A 9 -12.14 -15.40 20.11
CA SER A 9 -13.33 -14.56 20.24
C SER A 9 -12.98 -13.16 19.73
N PRO A 10 -13.85 -12.52 18.94
CA PRO A 10 -13.58 -11.17 18.48
C PRO A 10 -13.35 -10.23 19.66
N THR A 11 -12.40 -9.31 19.50
CA THR A 11 -12.11 -8.29 20.52
C THR A 11 -13.31 -7.38 20.72
N SER A 12 -13.42 -6.80 21.93
CA SER A 12 -14.39 -5.72 22.19
C SER A 12 -14.10 -4.56 21.24
N PRO A 13 -15.12 -3.85 20.72
CA PRO A 13 -14.88 -2.82 19.72
C PRO A 13 -14.03 -1.71 20.33
N GLY A 14 -13.14 -1.16 19.51
CA GLY A 14 -12.44 0.08 19.85
C GLY A 14 -13.47 1.20 20.01
N VAL A 15 -13.25 2.09 20.98
CA VAL A 15 -14.11 3.24 21.22
C VAL A 15 -13.34 4.52 20.92
N GLY A 16 -14.01 5.45 20.24
CA GLY A 16 -13.48 6.78 19.95
C GLY A 16 -13.02 6.96 18.52
N THR A 17 -12.60 8.19 18.21
CA THR A 17 -12.19 8.64 16.88
C THR A 17 -11.08 7.75 16.32
N VAL A 18 -11.25 7.26 15.11
CA VAL A 18 -10.21 6.52 14.38
C VAL A 18 -9.38 7.53 13.62
N PRO A 19 -8.09 7.73 13.96
CA PRO A 19 -7.24 8.61 13.16
C PRO A 19 -7.22 8.09 11.72
N LEU A 20 -7.57 8.94 10.76
CA LEU A 20 -7.64 8.59 9.34
C LEU A 20 -6.33 7.94 8.87
N SER A 21 -5.19 8.48 9.29
CA SER A 21 -3.85 7.94 9.05
C SER A 21 -3.69 6.46 9.44
N SER A 22 -4.33 6.03 10.53
CA SER A 22 -4.29 4.64 11.01
C SER A 22 -5.20 3.65 10.26
N ALA A 23 -6.03 4.17 9.35
CA ALA A 23 -7.01 3.41 8.60
C ALA A 23 -6.83 3.47 7.08
N LEU A 24 -6.11 4.47 6.58
CA LEU A 24 -5.85 4.65 5.14
C LEU A 24 -5.24 3.43 4.48
N GLY A 25 -4.36 2.69 5.17
CA GLY A 25 -3.79 1.44 4.65
C GLY A 25 -4.85 0.38 4.33
N GLU A 26 -5.78 0.11 5.25
CA GLU A 26 -6.87 -0.86 5.03
C GLU A 26 -7.86 -0.38 3.96
N LEU A 27 -8.16 0.93 3.94
CA LEU A 27 -9.01 1.51 2.93
C LEU A 27 -8.40 1.40 1.52
N LEU A 28 -7.11 1.70 1.40
CA LEU A 28 -6.36 1.58 0.15
C LEU A 28 -6.30 0.12 -0.32
N ARG A 29 -5.96 -0.81 0.58
CA ARG A 29 -5.96 -2.25 0.27
C ARG A 29 -7.32 -2.72 -0.20
N PHE A 30 -8.40 -2.28 0.44
CA PHE A 30 -9.76 -2.64 0.05
C PHE A 30 -10.07 -2.15 -1.37
N VAL A 31 -9.87 -0.86 -1.66
CA VAL A 31 -10.13 -0.28 -3.01
C VAL A 31 -9.34 -1.01 -4.09
N LEU A 32 -8.03 -1.20 -3.88
CA LEU A 32 -7.16 -1.85 -4.86
C LEU A 32 -7.54 -3.33 -5.07
N SER A 33 -7.82 -4.08 -4.00
CA SER A 33 -8.18 -5.50 -4.08
C SER A 33 -9.57 -5.72 -4.70
N SER A 34 -10.53 -4.84 -4.38
CA SER A 34 -11.85 -4.85 -5.02
C SER A 34 -11.72 -4.62 -6.52
N HIS A 35 -10.89 -3.67 -6.96
CA HIS A 35 -10.65 -3.41 -8.39
C HIS A 35 -10.01 -4.59 -9.12
N LEU A 36 -9.13 -5.35 -8.46
CA LEU A 36 -8.57 -6.59 -9.04
C LEU A 36 -9.63 -7.67 -9.24
N THR A 37 -10.60 -7.74 -8.35
CA THR A 37 -11.66 -8.76 -8.37
C THR A 37 -12.75 -8.40 -9.37
N ALA A 38 -13.16 -7.13 -9.39
CA ALA A 38 -14.16 -6.57 -10.27
C ALA A 38 -13.73 -5.14 -10.65
N PRO A 39 -13.11 -4.94 -11.82
CA PRO A 39 -12.60 -3.64 -12.25
C PRO A 39 -13.68 -2.55 -12.22
N ASP A 40 -13.41 -1.48 -11.47
CA ASP A 40 -14.25 -0.30 -11.34
C ASP A 40 -13.88 0.71 -12.44
N PRO A 41 -14.80 1.07 -13.36
CA PRO A 41 -14.56 2.10 -14.37
C PRO A 41 -14.19 3.47 -13.79
N ALA A 42 -14.56 3.75 -12.53
CA ALA A 42 -14.19 4.97 -11.83
C ALA A 42 -12.73 5.00 -11.39
N LEU A 43 -12.03 3.86 -11.38
CA LEU A 43 -10.60 3.75 -11.07
C LEU A 43 -9.81 3.41 -12.35
N PRO A 44 -9.33 4.40 -13.12
CA PRO A 44 -8.63 4.21 -14.39
C PRO A 44 -7.16 3.72 -14.22
N LEU A 45 -6.92 2.85 -13.23
CA LEU A 45 -5.63 2.21 -12.99
C LEU A 45 -5.66 0.78 -13.52
N SER A 46 -4.55 0.33 -14.10
CA SER A 46 -4.44 -1.03 -14.62
C SER A 46 -4.42 -2.06 -13.48
N PRO A 47 -5.02 -3.25 -13.66
CA PRO A 47 -4.94 -4.31 -12.65
C PRO A 47 -3.49 -4.69 -12.30
N SER A 48 -2.56 -4.68 -13.26
CA SER A 48 -1.15 -4.96 -13.00
C SER A 48 -0.46 -3.90 -12.14
N TYR A 49 -0.90 -2.64 -12.23
CA TYR A 49 -0.43 -1.57 -11.37
C TYR A 49 -0.99 -1.72 -9.95
N CYS A 50 -2.31 -1.91 -9.81
CA CYS A 50 -2.96 -2.12 -8.52
C CYS A 50 -2.38 -3.34 -7.77
N SER A 51 -2.13 -4.44 -8.46
CA SER A 51 -1.51 -5.64 -7.85
C SER A 51 -0.09 -5.37 -7.33
N ARG A 52 0.68 -4.48 -7.96
CA ARG A 52 2.02 -4.12 -7.46
C ARG A 52 1.95 -3.13 -6.30
N LEU A 53 0.96 -2.23 -6.29
CA LEU A 53 0.72 -1.33 -5.16
C LEU A 53 0.25 -2.07 -3.89
N LEU A 54 -0.28 -3.29 -4.02
CA LEU A 54 -0.65 -4.14 -2.88
C LEU A 54 0.53 -4.85 -2.21
N ASP A 55 1.76 -4.69 -2.72
CA ASP A 55 2.96 -5.05 -1.95
C ASP A 55 2.98 -4.25 -0.63
N ASP A 56 3.21 -4.92 0.51
CA ASP A 56 3.00 -4.30 1.82
C ASP A 56 3.85 -3.03 2.02
N ASP A 57 5.13 -3.06 1.63
CA ASP A 57 6.03 -1.90 1.75
C ASP A 57 5.53 -0.71 0.91
N LEU A 58 5.06 -0.96 -0.32
CA LEU A 58 4.54 0.08 -1.20
C LEU A 58 3.18 0.61 -0.74
N CYS A 59 2.28 -0.29 -0.33
CA CYS A 59 0.95 0.07 0.13
C CYS A 59 1.03 0.92 1.40
N GLU A 60 1.87 0.54 2.36
CA GLU A 60 2.08 1.28 3.60
C GLU A 60 2.74 2.63 3.36
N LYS A 61 3.76 2.68 2.48
CA LYS A 61 4.36 3.95 2.07
C LYS A 61 3.32 4.86 1.44
N LEU A 62 2.57 4.38 0.46
CA LEU A 62 1.55 5.18 -0.22
C LEU A 62 0.46 5.68 0.74
N ALA A 63 0.01 4.82 1.66
CA ALA A 63 -0.96 5.21 2.68
C ALA A 63 -0.42 6.29 3.64
N ALA A 64 0.83 6.18 4.07
CA ALA A 64 1.48 7.16 4.93
C ALA A 64 1.66 8.51 4.23
N GLU A 65 2.10 8.51 2.97
CA GLU A 65 2.26 9.72 2.16
C GLU A 65 0.91 10.39 1.88
N LEU A 66 -0.12 9.60 1.54
CA LEU A 66 -1.49 10.12 1.41
C LEU A 66 -1.99 10.74 2.71
N ALA A 67 -1.71 10.12 3.86
CA ALA A 67 -2.10 10.65 5.16
C ALA A 67 -1.45 12.02 5.41
N GLY A 68 -0.12 12.12 5.21
CA GLY A 68 0.61 13.39 5.35
C GLY A 68 0.08 14.46 4.40
N CYS A 69 -0.15 14.11 3.13
CA CYS A 69 -0.68 15.04 2.13
C CYS A 69 -2.10 15.54 2.46
N ILE A 70 -2.95 14.67 3.01
CA ILE A 70 -4.31 15.06 3.45
C ILE A 70 -4.25 16.00 4.65
N GLU A 71 -3.28 15.82 5.55
CA GLU A 71 -3.09 16.70 6.71
C GLU A 71 -2.49 18.06 6.35
N GLU A 72 -1.50 18.08 5.46
CA GLU A 72 -0.77 19.28 5.04
C GLU A 72 -1.45 20.03 3.88
N GLY A 73 -2.30 19.35 3.12
CA GLY A 73 -2.94 19.87 1.92
C GLY A 73 -1.98 20.11 0.74
N GLN A 74 -0.80 19.48 0.77
CA GLN A 74 0.29 19.68 -0.18
C GLN A 74 0.87 18.33 -0.61
N LEU A 75 1.34 18.24 -1.85
CA LEU A 75 2.13 17.08 -2.29
C LEU A 75 3.61 17.25 -1.89
N PRO A 76 4.35 16.14 -1.75
CA PRO A 76 5.79 16.20 -1.58
C PRO A 76 6.42 16.99 -2.73
N GLU A 77 7.44 17.79 -2.45
CA GLU A 77 8.19 18.49 -3.49
C GLU A 77 8.70 17.49 -4.54
N PRO A 78 8.77 17.88 -5.83
CA PRO A 78 9.29 16.99 -6.86
C PRO A 78 10.72 16.55 -6.50
N PRO A 79 11.08 15.27 -6.70
CA PRO A 79 12.42 14.81 -6.40
C PRO A 79 13.45 15.65 -7.15
N VAL A 80 14.43 16.18 -6.41
CA VAL A 80 15.41 17.14 -6.92
C VAL A 80 16.30 16.44 -7.95
N GLY A 81 16.27 16.93 -9.19
CA GLY A 81 17.25 16.53 -10.20
C GLY A 81 18.66 16.92 -9.74
N SER A 82 19.60 15.97 -9.78
CA SER A 82 21.03 16.22 -9.57
C SER A 82 21.50 17.44 -10.39
N GLY A 83 22.39 18.25 -9.82
CA GLY A 83 23.00 19.40 -10.50
C GLY A 83 23.47 19.02 -11.92
N ALA A 84 23.14 19.88 -12.89
CA ALA A 84 23.08 19.69 -14.35
C ALA A 84 21.71 19.28 -14.93
N PHE A 85 20.77 18.79 -14.13
CA PHE A 85 19.40 18.47 -14.56
C PHE A 85 18.39 19.48 -14.01
N ARG A 86 18.54 20.76 -14.39
CA ARG A 86 17.35 21.57 -14.66
C ARG A 86 16.97 21.24 -16.10
N ILE A 87 16.08 20.26 -16.30
CA ILE A 87 15.24 20.31 -17.51
C ILE A 87 14.61 21.72 -17.48
N PRO A 88 14.64 22.49 -18.58
CA PRO A 88 13.91 23.75 -18.62
C PRO A 88 12.49 23.44 -18.13
N ALA A 89 12.11 24.01 -17.00
CA ALA A 89 10.74 23.92 -16.55
C ALA A 89 9.90 24.42 -17.73
N GLU A 90 8.97 23.62 -18.23
CA GLU A 90 7.84 24.20 -18.93
C GLU A 90 7.21 25.16 -17.91
N GLU A 91 7.41 26.46 -18.11
CA GLU A 91 7.34 27.46 -17.04
C GLU A 91 5.94 27.63 -16.41
N ASP A 92 4.90 26.99 -16.97
CA ASP A 92 3.52 27.10 -16.46
C ASP A 92 2.77 25.76 -16.24
N GLY A 93 3.22 24.61 -16.78
CA GLY A 93 2.45 23.36 -16.79
C GLY A 93 2.46 22.49 -15.49
N PRO A 94 3.62 22.26 -14.85
CA PRO A 94 3.71 21.41 -13.65
C PRO A 94 2.94 21.99 -12.46
N ARG A 95 2.89 23.32 -12.35
CA ARG A 95 2.25 24.03 -11.24
C ARG A 95 0.73 23.96 -11.27
N GLU A 96 0.12 23.86 -12.45
CA GLU A 96 -1.34 23.78 -12.56
C GLU A 96 -1.84 22.39 -12.14
N ARG A 97 -1.17 21.33 -12.61
CA ARG A 97 -1.50 19.95 -12.21
C ARG A 97 -1.29 19.70 -10.72
N ASP A 98 -0.24 20.26 -10.14
CA ASP A 98 -0.01 20.19 -8.71
C ASP A 98 -1.17 20.80 -7.93
N ARG A 99 -1.63 22.00 -8.33
CA ARG A 99 -2.80 22.63 -7.72
C ARG A 99 -4.07 21.81 -7.87
N GLU A 100 -4.26 21.12 -9.00
CA GLU A 100 -5.39 20.23 -9.20
C GLU A 100 -5.34 19.04 -8.23
N TRP A 101 -4.17 18.43 -8.03
CA TRP A 101 -4.01 17.34 -7.09
C TRP A 101 -4.17 17.80 -5.64
N GLU A 102 -3.57 18.93 -5.26
CA GLU A 102 -3.72 19.55 -3.93
C GLU A 102 -5.17 19.90 -3.63
N ALA A 103 -5.90 20.45 -4.59
CA ALA A 103 -7.32 20.74 -4.45
C ALA A 103 -8.14 19.47 -4.19
N VAL A 104 -7.84 18.38 -4.92
CA VAL A 104 -8.53 17.09 -4.72
C VAL A 104 -8.14 16.45 -3.38
N LEU A 105 -6.87 16.52 -2.98
CA LEU A 105 -6.40 16.05 -1.67
C LEU A 105 -7.13 16.77 -0.54
N LEU A 106 -7.29 18.09 -0.65
CA LEU A 106 -8.02 18.89 0.33
C LEU A 106 -9.52 18.52 0.37
N GLU A 107 -10.17 18.44 -0.80
CA GLU A 107 -11.60 18.12 -0.89
C GLU A 107 -11.91 16.70 -0.38
N LYS A 108 -11.24 15.70 -0.96
CA LYS A 108 -11.48 14.28 -0.65
C LYS A 108 -10.90 13.89 0.69
N GLY A 109 -9.76 14.47 1.07
CA GLY A 109 -9.18 14.32 2.40
C GLY A 109 -10.10 14.84 3.50
N ALA A 110 -10.70 16.02 3.33
CA ALA A 110 -11.68 16.55 4.29
C ALA A 110 -12.98 15.73 4.33
N GLU A 111 -13.41 15.15 3.20
CA GLU A 111 -14.54 14.21 3.16
C GLU A 111 -14.24 12.92 3.94
N LEU A 112 -13.08 12.28 3.69
CA LEU A 112 -12.64 11.11 4.45
C LEU A 112 -12.50 11.44 5.93
N LYS A 113 -11.84 12.54 6.29
CA LYS A 113 -11.65 12.94 7.68
C LYS A 113 -12.98 13.09 8.42
N ARG A 114 -13.97 13.76 7.82
CA ARG A 114 -15.32 13.88 8.41
C ARG A 114 -16.00 12.52 8.61
N MET A 115 -15.86 11.59 7.66
CA MET A 115 -16.42 10.24 7.81
C MET A 115 -15.77 9.50 8.99
N TYR A 116 -14.45 9.56 9.12
CA TYR A 116 -13.70 8.85 10.17
C TYR A 116 -13.82 9.50 11.55
N ASP A 117 -13.89 10.83 11.62
CA ASP A 117 -14.13 11.58 12.87
C ASP A 117 -15.53 11.28 13.45
N GLY A 118 -16.50 10.91 12.59
CA GLY A 118 -17.85 10.51 12.99
C GLY A 118 -17.98 9.06 13.46
N VAL A 119 -16.94 8.23 13.32
CA VAL A 119 -16.96 6.82 13.72
C VAL A 119 -16.94 6.71 15.25
N GLU A 120 -17.90 5.96 15.80
CA GLU A 120 -17.97 5.71 17.24
C GLU A 120 -17.34 4.37 17.62
N PHE A 121 -17.48 3.36 16.76
CA PHE A 121 -17.01 2.00 17.04
C PHE A 121 -16.32 1.37 15.83
N VAL A 122 -15.18 0.73 16.09
CA VAL A 122 -14.47 -0.07 15.09
C VAL A 122 -14.68 -1.54 15.38
N LEU A 123 -15.19 -2.26 14.38
CA LEU A 123 -15.43 -3.69 14.45
C LEU A 123 -14.56 -4.40 13.43
N HIS A 124 -14.17 -5.63 13.77
CA HIS A 124 -13.55 -6.54 12.83
C HIS A 124 -14.47 -7.72 12.54
N VAL A 125 -14.56 -8.10 11.28
CA VAL A 125 -15.34 -9.22 10.78
C VAL A 125 -14.55 -10.00 9.73
N GLN A 126 -14.63 -11.32 9.77
CA GLN A 126 -13.92 -12.22 8.86
C GLN A 126 -14.72 -12.45 7.57
N GLU A 127 -14.05 -12.93 6.52
CA GLU A 127 -14.75 -13.48 5.37
C GLU A 127 -15.51 -14.77 5.74
N PRO A 128 -16.68 -15.06 5.13
CA PRO A 128 -17.33 -14.31 4.04
C PRO A 128 -18.21 -13.13 4.52
N TYR A 129 -18.32 -12.92 5.83
CA TYR A 129 -19.27 -11.98 6.41
C TYR A 129 -18.92 -10.52 6.10
N PHE A 130 -17.63 -10.19 5.95
CA PHE A 130 -17.21 -8.87 5.48
C PHE A 130 -17.75 -8.58 4.08
N THR A 131 -17.52 -9.48 3.11
CA THR A 131 -18.08 -9.35 1.76
C THR A 131 -19.60 -9.26 1.77
N GLN A 132 -20.28 -10.04 2.62
CA GLN A 132 -21.74 -10.02 2.71
C GLN A 132 -22.29 -8.71 3.29
N LEU A 133 -21.64 -8.13 4.31
CA LEU A 133 -21.95 -6.80 4.82
C LEU A 133 -21.71 -5.73 3.74
N SER A 134 -20.57 -5.83 3.05
CA SER A 134 -20.23 -4.95 1.93
C SER A 134 -21.17 -5.13 0.73
N ALA A 135 -21.88 -6.25 0.58
CA ALA A 135 -22.89 -6.44 -0.45
C ALA A 135 -24.30 -6.05 0.02
N GLY A 136 -24.51 -5.87 1.33
CA GLY A 136 -25.81 -5.65 1.95
C GLY A 136 -26.68 -6.91 2.04
N THR A 137 -26.13 -8.09 1.72
CA THR A 137 -26.84 -9.37 1.89
C THR A 137 -26.89 -9.80 3.35
N LYS A 138 -25.88 -9.40 4.14
CA LYS A 138 -25.88 -9.44 5.60
C LYS A 138 -26.14 -8.03 6.12
N ASN A 139 -27.16 -7.86 6.96
CA ASN A 139 -27.54 -6.58 7.56
C ASN A 139 -27.81 -6.69 9.07
N VAL A 140 -27.55 -7.84 9.69
CA VAL A 140 -27.57 -7.99 11.15
C VAL A 140 -26.26 -8.62 11.61
N GLU A 141 -25.58 -7.97 12.55
CA GLU A 141 -24.35 -8.45 13.17
C GLU A 141 -24.61 -8.95 14.59
N GLY A 142 -24.43 -10.26 14.80
CA GLY A 142 -24.61 -10.91 16.09
C GLY A 142 -23.34 -10.89 16.93
N ARG A 143 -23.41 -10.39 18.16
CA ARG A 143 -22.28 -10.33 19.10
C ARG A 143 -22.72 -10.64 20.52
N LEU A 144 -21.81 -11.11 21.38
CA LEU A 144 -22.11 -11.15 22.81
C LEU A 144 -22.35 -9.74 23.33
N ALA A 145 -23.32 -9.58 24.22
CA ALA A 145 -23.65 -8.31 24.86
C ALA A 145 -22.64 -7.97 25.97
N ALA A 146 -21.37 -7.79 25.59
CA ALA A 146 -20.24 -7.64 26.51
C ALA A 146 -19.35 -6.45 26.14
N GLY A 147 -18.72 -5.84 27.15
CA GLY A 147 -17.78 -4.73 26.97
C GLY A 147 -18.39 -3.54 26.20
N ASN A 148 -17.64 -2.99 25.25
CA ASN A 148 -18.05 -1.82 24.49
C ASN A 148 -19.20 -2.08 23.51
N TYR A 149 -19.53 -3.34 23.19
CA TYR A 149 -20.71 -3.65 22.36
C TYR A 149 -22.01 -3.16 23.01
N ASN A 150 -22.09 -3.13 24.34
CA ASN A 150 -23.26 -2.63 25.09
C ASN A 150 -23.46 -1.11 24.97
N ARG A 151 -22.49 -0.38 24.41
CA ARG A 151 -22.57 1.06 24.21
C ARG A 151 -23.10 1.44 22.82
N ILE A 152 -23.22 0.47 21.92
CA ILE A 152 -23.73 0.69 20.56
C ILE A 152 -25.23 0.94 20.66
N THR A 153 -25.69 2.02 20.06
CA THR A 153 -27.10 2.40 20.03
C THR A 153 -27.57 2.64 18.59
N GLN A 154 -28.88 2.74 18.38
CA GLN A 154 -29.43 3.21 17.11
C GLN A 154 -28.83 4.57 16.74
N GLY A 155 -28.49 4.74 15.46
CA GLY A 155 -27.81 5.92 14.92
C GLY A 155 -26.28 5.93 15.09
N SER A 156 -25.70 4.94 15.79
CA SER A 156 -24.25 4.85 15.91
C SER A 156 -23.58 4.52 14.57
N TRP A 157 -22.40 5.09 14.34
CA TRP A 157 -21.57 4.80 13.16
C TRP A 157 -20.53 3.73 13.46
N LEU A 158 -20.56 2.65 12.67
CA LEU A 158 -19.65 1.52 12.77
C LEU A 158 -18.69 1.51 11.58
N LEU A 159 -17.41 1.31 11.86
CA LEU A 159 -16.39 1.10 10.84
C LEU A 159 -15.88 -0.34 10.90
N PHE A 160 -16.25 -1.14 9.90
CA PHE A 160 -15.83 -2.53 9.77
C PHE A 160 -14.52 -2.63 9.01
N ASN A 161 -13.57 -3.38 9.58
CA ASN A 161 -12.24 -3.62 9.02
C ASN A 161 -11.54 -2.32 8.57
N LYS A 162 -11.84 -1.22 9.27
CA LYS A 162 -11.33 0.14 8.99
C LYS A 162 -11.67 0.73 7.59
N CYS A 163 -12.53 0.10 6.79
CA CYS A 163 -12.81 0.55 5.41
C CYS A 163 -14.29 0.56 5.00
N LEU A 164 -15.17 -0.17 5.69
CA LEU A 164 -16.61 -0.23 5.41
C LEU A 164 -17.38 0.52 6.48
N LEU A 165 -18.06 1.60 6.11
CA LEU A 165 -18.84 2.43 7.04
C LEU A 165 -20.31 2.00 7.03
N LEU A 166 -20.90 1.73 8.19
CA LEU A 166 -22.32 1.35 8.31
C LEU A 166 -22.98 2.12 9.45
N GLU A 167 -24.27 2.41 9.32
CA GLU A 167 -25.11 3.03 10.35
C GLU A 167 -25.93 1.96 11.06
N VAL A 168 -26.09 2.08 12.38
CA VAL A 168 -26.92 1.16 13.18
C VAL A 168 -28.39 1.57 13.10
N GLU A 169 -29.21 0.71 12.51
CA GLU A 169 -30.66 0.91 12.42
C GLU A 169 -31.39 0.53 13.70
N ALA A 170 -30.94 -0.55 14.34
CA ALA A 170 -31.52 -1.06 15.58
C ALA A 170 -30.53 -1.94 16.33
N VAL A 171 -30.68 -2.00 17.66
CA VAL A 171 -29.98 -2.95 18.51
C VAL A 171 -31.00 -3.69 19.34
N ARG A 172 -31.05 -5.02 19.20
CA ARG A 172 -31.94 -5.91 19.96
C ARG A 172 -31.13 -6.84 20.84
N LYS A 173 -31.61 -7.11 22.05
CA LYS A 173 -30.95 -7.97 23.02
C LYS A 173 -31.75 -9.26 23.22
N TYR A 174 -31.05 -10.38 23.20
CA TYR A 174 -31.60 -11.73 23.35
C TYR A 174 -30.87 -12.49 24.46
N SER A 175 -31.52 -13.51 25.00
CA SER A 175 -30.92 -14.40 26.01
C SER A 175 -29.87 -15.34 25.40
N SER A 176 -30.04 -15.70 24.12
CA SER A 176 -29.18 -16.67 23.43
C SER A 176 -29.04 -16.38 21.93
N PHE A 177 -28.02 -16.96 21.28
CA PHE A 177 -27.88 -16.94 19.82
C PHE A 177 -29.01 -17.73 19.15
N LEU A 178 -29.52 -18.77 19.82
CA LEU A 178 -30.67 -19.54 19.35
C LEU A 178 -31.90 -18.65 19.20
N GLU A 179 -32.25 -17.92 20.27
CA GLU A 179 -33.38 -16.99 20.28
C GLU A 179 -33.17 -15.86 19.26
N MET A 180 -31.96 -15.28 19.21
CA MET A 180 -31.62 -14.26 18.22
C MET A 180 -31.86 -14.76 16.78
N LEU A 181 -31.43 -15.97 16.44
CA LEU A 181 -31.60 -16.55 15.09
C LEU A 181 -33.02 -17.03 14.77
N GLN A 182 -33.87 -17.20 15.79
CA GLN A 182 -35.30 -17.49 15.63
C GLN A 182 -36.10 -16.22 15.35
N GLU A 183 -35.77 -15.14 16.04
CA GLU A 183 -36.47 -13.85 15.95
C GLU A 183 -35.94 -13.00 14.79
N GLU A 184 -34.62 -12.95 14.60
CA GLU A 184 -34.00 -12.34 13.43
C GLU A 184 -34.00 -13.33 12.26
N MET A 185 -34.26 -12.84 11.05
CA MET A 185 -34.21 -13.68 9.85
C MET A 185 -32.78 -14.23 9.67
N ILE A 186 -32.58 -15.55 9.76
CA ILE A 186 -31.23 -16.14 9.70
C ILE A 186 -30.43 -15.71 8.46
N SER A 187 -31.07 -15.52 7.29
CA SER A 187 -30.40 -15.05 6.08
C SER A 187 -29.85 -13.63 6.20
N ASN A 188 -30.39 -12.80 7.09
CA ASN A 188 -29.93 -11.45 7.37
C ASN A 188 -28.72 -11.45 8.32
N VAL A 189 -28.60 -12.47 9.17
CA VAL A 189 -27.52 -12.64 10.16
C VAL A 189 -26.36 -13.44 9.58
N LEU A 190 -26.64 -14.58 8.95
CA LEU A 190 -25.69 -15.55 8.41
C LEU A 190 -26.12 -16.00 7.00
N PRO A 191 -25.99 -15.15 5.97
CA PRO A 191 -26.36 -15.52 4.60
C PRO A 191 -25.68 -16.81 4.13
N GLY A 192 -26.47 -17.70 3.53
CA GLY A 192 -26.02 -19.02 3.07
C GLY A 192 -26.18 -20.14 4.10
N ILE A 193 -26.49 -19.83 5.37
CA ILE A 193 -26.83 -20.83 6.39
C ILE A 193 -28.35 -21.00 6.45
N LEU A 194 -28.81 -22.24 6.34
CA LEU A 194 -30.24 -22.57 6.21
C LEU A 194 -30.91 -23.02 7.51
N SER A 195 -30.14 -23.59 8.44
CA SER A 195 -30.67 -24.10 9.71
C SER A 195 -30.20 -23.24 10.88
N ILE A 196 -31.08 -23.06 11.87
CA ILE A 196 -30.75 -22.32 13.09
C ILE A 196 -29.67 -23.06 13.88
N GLU A 197 -29.71 -24.39 13.91
CA GLU A 197 -28.74 -25.23 14.59
C GLU A 197 -27.33 -25.03 14.02
N ASP A 198 -27.19 -24.97 12.69
CA ASP A 198 -25.89 -24.69 12.06
C ASP A 198 -25.47 -23.24 12.27
N GLY A 199 -26.42 -22.30 12.33
CA GLY A 199 -26.15 -20.91 12.71
C GLY A 199 -25.58 -20.78 14.11
N VAL A 200 -26.12 -21.49 15.10
CA VAL A 200 -25.56 -21.52 16.46
C VAL A 200 -24.15 -22.12 16.47
N LYS A 201 -23.89 -23.17 15.68
CA LYS A 201 -22.54 -23.76 15.55
C LYS A 201 -21.51 -22.76 15.02
N VAL A 202 -21.90 -21.80 14.17
CA VAL A 202 -21.01 -20.71 13.73
C VAL A 202 -20.55 -19.89 14.94
N TYR A 203 -21.48 -19.43 15.77
CA TYR A 203 -21.16 -18.64 16.96
C TYR A 203 -20.36 -19.42 18.00
N ARG A 204 -20.59 -20.73 18.13
CA ARG A 204 -19.85 -21.61 19.04
C ARG A 204 -18.36 -21.72 18.73
N LYS A 205 -17.93 -21.41 17.50
CA LYS A 205 -16.50 -21.31 17.17
C LYS A 205 -15.80 -20.17 17.91
N PHE A 206 -16.55 -19.15 18.32
CA PHE A 206 -16.04 -17.92 18.93
C PHE A 206 -16.43 -17.76 20.41
N TYR A 207 -17.62 -18.25 20.79
CA TYR A 207 -18.22 -17.99 22.10
C TYR A 207 -18.68 -19.28 22.77
N THR A 208 -18.30 -19.46 24.04
CA THR A 208 -18.79 -20.57 24.87
C THR A 208 -20.19 -20.26 25.42
N GLU A 209 -20.92 -21.30 25.79
CA GLU A 209 -22.27 -21.19 26.35
C GLU A 209 -22.29 -20.43 27.68
N GLU A 210 -21.24 -20.58 28.49
CA GLU A 210 -21.13 -19.87 29.77
C GLU A 210 -21.02 -18.35 29.55
N LYS A 211 -20.29 -17.92 28.52
CA LYS A 211 -20.16 -16.49 28.17
C LYS A 211 -21.45 -15.93 27.60
N GLU A 212 -22.16 -16.70 26.79
CA GLU A 212 -23.49 -16.35 26.30
C GLU A 212 -24.50 -16.22 27.44
N ASN A 213 -24.59 -17.22 28.32
CA ASN A 213 -25.54 -17.22 29.43
C ASN A 213 -25.30 -16.08 30.43
N SER A 214 -24.04 -15.65 30.59
CA SER A 214 -23.68 -14.56 31.50
C SER A 214 -23.89 -13.17 30.90
N SER A 215 -23.78 -13.01 29.59
CA SER A 215 -23.81 -11.69 28.92
C SER A 215 -25.12 -11.43 28.17
N GLY A 216 -25.72 -12.47 27.59
CA GLY A 216 -26.71 -12.39 26.53
C GLY A 216 -26.08 -12.06 25.17
N VAL A 217 -26.94 -11.83 24.18
CA VAL A 217 -26.56 -11.59 22.78
C VAL A 217 -27.17 -10.28 22.29
N LEU A 218 -26.44 -9.57 21.42
CA LEU A 218 -26.93 -8.41 20.66
C LEU A 218 -27.06 -8.78 19.18
N ALA A 219 -28.21 -8.44 18.60
CA ALA A 219 -28.38 -8.28 17.17
C ALA A 219 -28.26 -6.79 16.82
N ILE A 220 -27.24 -6.44 16.04
CA ILE A 220 -26.98 -5.07 15.60
C ILE A 220 -27.39 -4.98 14.13
N SER A 221 -28.58 -4.44 13.87
CA SER A 221 -29.06 -4.19 12.50
C SER A 221 -28.35 -2.98 11.92
N VAL A 222 -27.86 -3.11 10.69
CA VAL A 222 -27.02 -2.11 10.03
C VAL A 222 -27.44 -1.87 8.60
N SER A 223 -27.26 -0.64 8.11
CA SER A 223 -27.41 -0.31 6.70
C SER A 223 -26.30 0.57 6.19
N LYS A 224 -26.20 0.65 4.86
CA LYS A 224 -25.20 1.45 4.19
C LYS A 224 -25.65 2.90 4.09
N PRO A 225 -24.81 3.87 4.51
CA PRO A 225 -25.03 5.27 4.18
C PRO A 225 -24.95 5.52 2.66
N ALA A 226 -25.42 6.71 2.26
CA ALA A 226 -25.41 7.17 0.87
C ALA A 226 -24.00 7.35 0.27
N ARG A 227 -22.95 7.42 1.09
CA ARG A 227 -21.56 7.56 0.65
C ARG A 227 -20.65 6.68 1.48
N GLN A 228 -19.65 6.11 0.82
CA GLN A 228 -18.66 5.25 1.46
C GLN A 228 -17.24 5.83 1.40
N PRO A 229 -16.39 5.52 2.39
CA PRO A 229 -14.98 5.90 2.34
C PRO A 229 -14.27 5.39 1.10
N TYR A 230 -14.57 4.16 0.66
CA TYR A 230 -13.93 3.54 -0.48
C TYR A 230 -14.27 4.25 -1.80
N GLU A 231 -15.47 4.82 -1.94
CA GLU A 231 -15.85 5.62 -3.10
C GLU A 231 -15.05 6.93 -3.15
N THR A 232 -14.86 7.56 -1.99
CA THR A 232 -14.08 8.78 -1.84
C THR A 232 -12.59 8.52 -2.16
N MET A 233 -12.05 7.41 -1.66
CA MET A 233 -10.70 6.94 -1.96
C MET A 233 -10.52 6.62 -3.46
N THR A 234 -11.46 5.89 -4.08
CA THR A 234 -11.45 5.64 -5.52
C THR A 234 -11.37 6.95 -6.32
N GLY A 235 -12.19 7.94 -5.97
CA GLY A 235 -12.16 9.26 -6.58
C GLY A 235 -10.81 9.96 -6.41
N LEU A 236 -10.21 9.89 -5.22
CA LEU A 236 -8.89 10.45 -4.95
C LEU A 236 -7.80 9.80 -5.82
N LEU A 237 -7.73 8.47 -5.83
CA LEU A 237 -6.75 7.71 -6.63
C LEU A 237 -6.91 7.98 -8.13
N ALA A 238 -8.16 8.05 -8.61
CA ALA A 238 -8.47 8.31 -10.01
C ALA A 238 -7.99 9.70 -10.48
N ARG A 239 -8.09 10.71 -9.60
CA ARG A 239 -7.67 12.09 -9.89
C ARG A 239 -6.16 12.27 -9.79
N LEU A 240 -5.51 11.60 -8.85
CA LEU A 240 -4.04 11.56 -8.79
C LEU A 240 -3.45 10.87 -10.02
N GLY A 241 -4.08 9.76 -10.44
CA GLY A 241 -3.63 8.96 -11.57
C GLY A 241 -2.19 8.44 -11.37
N TYR A 242 -1.61 7.94 -12.46
CA TYR A 242 -0.25 7.40 -12.43
C TYR A 242 0.81 8.41 -11.95
N ASP A 243 0.72 9.64 -12.43
CA ASP A 243 1.73 10.67 -12.16
C ASP A 243 1.68 11.14 -10.70
N GLY A 244 0.48 11.38 -10.15
CA GLY A 244 0.31 11.81 -8.77
C GLY A 244 0.69 10.69 -7.79
N LEU A 245 0.29 9.46 -8.07
CA LEU A 245 0.68 8.30 -7.26
C LEU A 245 2.19 8.02 -7.36
N GLY A 246 2.79 8.19 -8.54
CA GLY A 246 4.24 8.13 -8.74
C GLY A 246 4.98 9.16 -7.88
N ARG A 247 4.48 10.40 -7.83
CA ARG A 247 5.04 11.47 -6.98
C ARG A 247 4.99 11.12 -5.50
N LEU A 248 3.86 10.58 -5.01
CA LEU A 248 3.75 10.09 -3.63
C LEU A 248 4.71 8.93 -3.34
N LEU A 249 4.98 8.08 -4.34
CA LEU A 249 5.98 7.02 -4.22
C LEU A 249 7.43 7.51 -4.33
N GLY A 250 7.66 8.81 -4.57
CA GLY A 250 8.97 9.43 -4.72
C GLY A 250 9.59 9.26 -6.11
N LEU A 251 8.80 8.86 -7.11
CA LEU A 251 9.25 8.78 -8.50
C LEU A 251 9.28 10.17 -9.13
N ALA A 252 10.34 10.44 -9.88
CA ALA A 252 10.39 11.58 -10.78
C ALA A 252 9.49 11.36 -11.99
N ASN A 253 8.99 12.44 -12.56
CA ASN A 253 8.28 12.42 -13.84
C ASN A 253 9.08 13.20 -14.88
N THR A 254 9.71 12.48 -15.79
CA THR A 254 10.53 13.02 -16.90
C THR A 254 10.10 12.44 -18.24
N ALA A 255 10.56 13.02 -19.34
CA ALA A 255 10.38 12.44 -20.67
C ALA A 255 10.84 10.96 -20.68
N GLY A 256 9.98 10.07 -21.18
CA GLY A 256 10.23 8.63 -21.21
C GLY A 256 9.87 7.86 -19.93
N THR A 257 9.32 8.52 -18.90
CA THR A 257 8.76 7.84 -17.72
C THR A 257 7.69 6.85 -18.14
N VAL A 258 7.73 5.65 -17.54
CA VAL A 258 6.70 4.62 -17.72
C VAL A 258 5.56 4.96 -16.75
N PRO A 259 4.35 5.28 -17.24
CA PRO A 259 3.26 5.75 -16.38
C PRO A 259 2.92 4.77 -15.24
N ASP A 260 2.80 3.48 -15.54
CA ASP A 260 2.51 2.45 -14.54
C ASP A 260 3.79 1.88 -13.88
N GLY A 261 4.87 2.66 -13.83
CA GLY A 261 6.07 2.34 -13.09
C GLY A 261 5.84 2.40 -11.58
N VAL A 262 6.41 1.43 -10.84
CA VAL A 262 6.50 1.48 -9.37
C VAL A 262 7.95 1.20 -8.96
N PRO A 263 8.44 1.77 -7.85
CA PRO A 263 9.78 1.44 -7.37
C PRO A 263 9.82 -0.04 -6.94
N PRO A 264 10.79 -0.84 -7.42
CA PRO A 264 10.95 -2.21 -6.96
C PRO A 264 11.30 -2.29 -5.47
N PRO A 265 10.93 -3.37 -4.75
CA PRO A 265 11.29 -3.53 -3.35
C PRO A 265 12.80 -3.46 -3.14
N ARG A 266 13.22 -2.77 -2.07
CA ARG A 266 14.66 -2.58 -1.75
C ARG A 266 15.41 -3.91 -1.64
N SER A 267 14.75 -4.92 -1.08
CA SER A 267 15.27 -6.30 -0.97
C SER A 267 15.55 -6.95 -2.33
N VAL A 268 14.68 -6.71 -3.33
CA VAL A 268 14.86 -7.19 -4.71
C VAL A 268 16.05 -6.47 -5.37
N LEU A 269 16.17 -5.16 -5.18
CA LEU A 269 17.30 -4.39 -5.71
C LEU A 269 18.63 -4.90 -5.16
N ILE A 270 18.75 -5.04 -3.83
CA ILE A 270 19.96 -5.53 -3.16
C ILE A 270 20.29 -6.96 -3.60
N SER A 271 19.30 -7.86 -3.58
CA SER A 271 19.53 -9.27 -3.95
C SER A 271 19.99 -9.44 -5.40
N SER A 272 19.47 -8.63 -6.33
CA SER A 272 19.90 -8.66 -7.72
C SER A 272 21.36 -8.21 -7.91
N CYS A 273 21.82 -7.22 -7.14
CA CYS A 273 23.21 -6.76 -7.15
C CYS A 273 24.19 -7.83 -6.65
N MET A 274 23.74 -8.67 -5.72
CA MET A 274 24.55 -9.70 -5.07
C MET A 274 24.56 -11.05 -5.80
N LYS A 275 23.97 -11.13 -7.00
CA LYS A 275 24.07 -12.32 -7.86
C LYS A 275 25.51 -12.53 -8.32
N LEU A 276 25.94 -13.80 -8.39
CA LEU A 276 27.26 -14.17 -8.91
C LEU A 276 27.37 -13.84 -10.40
N HIS A 277 28.47 -13.19 -10.79
CA HIS A 277 28.69 -12.81 -12.19
C HIS A 277 28.90 -14.02 -13.11
N GLN A 278 29.62 -15.03 -12.62
CA GLN A 278 29.91 -16.26 -13.36
C GLN A 278 29.67 -17.48 -12.45
N PRO A 279 28.40 -17.83 -12.18
CA PRO A 279 28.06 -18.86 -11.20
C PRO A 279 28.56 -20.26 -11.59
N THR A 280 28.91 -20.47 -12.86
CA THR A 280 29.42 -21.74 -13.38
C THR A 280 30.93 -21.92 -13.20
N VAL A 281 31.66 -20.86 -12.84
CA VAL A 281 33.12 -20.90 -12.68
C VAL A 281 33.48 -21.22 -11.23
N LYS A 282 34.06 -22.41 -11.00
CA LYS A 282 34.46 -22.85 -9.66
C LYS A 282 35.49 -21.89 -9.05
N GLY A 283 35.23 -21.46 -7.83
CA GLY A 283 36.13 -20.56 -7.06
C GLY A 283 35.95 -19.08 -7.34
N CYS A 284 35.12 -18.68 -8.33
CA CYS A 284 34.74 -17.29 -8.55
C CYS A 284 33.55 -16.94 -7.66
N SER A 285 33.73 -15.99 -6.73
CA SER A 285 32.66 -15.50 -5.87
C SER A 285 32.29 -14.03 -6.15
N LEU A 286 32.87 -13.43 -7.18
CA LEU A 286 32.61 -12.04 -7.56
C LEU A 286 31.16 -11.83 -7.98
N THR A 287 30.51 -10.82 -7.40
CA THR A 287 29.14 -10.44 -7.75
C THR A 287 29.08 -9.55 -8.99
N ASP A 288 27.91 -9.46 -9.61
CA ASP A 288 27.65 -8.53 -10.71
C ASP A 288 27.91 -7.08 -10.29
N ALA A 289 27.53 -6.70 -9.07
CA ALA A 289 27.82 -5.37 -8.53
C ALA A 289 29.32 -5.12 -8.38
N ALA A 290 30.08 -6.06 -7.79
CA ALA A 290 31.53 -5.89 -7.66
C ALA A 290 32.24 -5.82 -9.01
N ARG A 291 31.78 -6.62 -9.98
CA ARG A 291 32.29 -6.56 -11.36
C ARG A 291 31.99 -5.23 -12.04
N ALA A 292 30.79 -4.68 -11.84
CA ALA A 292 30.43 -3.37 -12.35
C ALA A 292 31.28 -2.27 -11.68
N LEU A 293 31.38 -2.28 -10.36
CA LEU A 293 32.13 -1.29 -9.59
C LEU A 293 33.60 -1.22 -10.02
N ALA A 294 34.23 -2.37 -10.29
CA ALA A 294 35.60 -2.44 -10.79
C ALA A 294 35.81 -1.64 -12.09
N LYS A 295 34.77 -1.53 -12.95
CA LYS A 295 34.84 -0.70 -14.16
C LYS A 295 34.82 0.80 -13.83
N HIS A 296 34.04 1.20 -12.83
CA HIS A 296 33.86 2.60 -12.45
C HIS A 296 35.03 3.15 -11.62
N VAL A 297 35.58 2.37 -10.70
CA VAL A 297 36.76 2.76 -9.90
C VAL A 297 37.98 3.10 -10.77
N HIS A 298 38.14 2.45 -11.92
CA HIS A 298 39.23 2.77 -12.86
C HIS A 298 38.95 3.98 -13.76
N ARG A 299 37.71 4.50 -13.77
CA ARG A 299 37.26 5.56 -14.69
C ARG A 299 36.96 6.86 -13.98
N SER A 300 36.54 6.81 -12.72
CA SER A 300 36.37 8.03 -11.93
C SER A 300 37.69 8.49 -11.33
N SER A 301 38.00 9.78 -11.52
CA SER A 301 39.23 10.41 -11.01
C SER A 301 39.06 11.04 -9.62
N ASP A 302 37.83 11.16 -9.13
CA ASP A 302 37.50 11.77 -7.83
C ASP A 302 37.49 10.79 -6.66
N GLY A 303 37.62 9.48 -6.92
CA GLY A 303 37.63 8.43 -5.90
C GLY A 303 36.27 8.15 -5.24
N TRP A 304 35.15 8.67 -5.76
CA TRP A 304 33.82 8.51 -5.15
C TRP A 304 33.43 7.04 -4.94
N TRP A 305 33.76 6.18 -5.91
CA TRP A 305 33.47 4.74 -5.89
C TRP A 305 34.36 3.92 -4.93
N GLY A 306 35.30 4.58 -4.23
CA GLY A 306 36.26 3.93 -3.35
C GLY A 306 37.42 3.23 -4.08
N SER A 307 38.19 2.43 -3.34
CA SER A 307 39.39 1.74 -3.85
C SER A 307 39.19 0.23 -3.88
N LEU A 308 39.21 -0.36 -5.09
CA LEU A 308 38.87 -1.77 -5.29
C LEU A 308 40.12 -2.66 -5.27
N HIS A 309 40.45 -3.19 -4.09
CA HIS A 309 41.60 -4.07 -3.87
C HIS A 309 41.23 -5.31 -3.04
N GLY A 310 42.14 -6.30 -3.01
CA GLY A 310 41.98 -7.49 -2.19
C GLY A 310 41.16 -8.61 -2.84
N SER A 311 40.61 -9.48 -2.00
CA SER A 311 39.87 -10.68 -2.41
C SER A 311 38.49 -10.34 -2.99
N ASP A 312 37.85 -11.31 -3.66
CA ASP A 312 36.46 -11.15 -4.14
C ASP A 312 35.50 -10.82 -2.99
N LEU A 313 35.76 -11.33 -1.78
CA LEU A 313 35.00 -10.96 -0.58
C LEU A 313 35.10 -9.45 -0.29
N ASN A 314 36.30 -8.88 -0.34
CA ASN A 314 36.50 -7.45 -0.10
C ASN A 314 35.80 -6.58 -1.16
N LYS A 315 35.89 -6.99 -2.43
CA LYS A 315 35.26 -6.27 -3.55
C LYS A 315 33.74 -6.33 -3.47
N ASN A 316 33.18 -7.50 -3.11
CA ASN A 316 31.75 -7.69 -2.92
C ASN A 316 31.23 -6.86 -1.74
N GLN A 317 32.00 -6.80 -0.65
CA GLN A 317 31.64 -5.99 0.51
C GLN A 317 31.59 -4.49 0.14
N LEU A 318 32.62 -3.97 -0.53
CA LEU A 318 32.63 -2.57 -0.99
C LEU A 318 31.45 -2.28 -1.93
N ALA A 319 31.16 -3.18 -2.88
CA ALA A 319 30.03 -3.00 -3.78
C ALA A 319 28.68 -3.01 -3.05
N SER A 320 28.55 -3.83 -2.00
CA SER A 320 27.37 -3.83 -1.13
C SER A 320 27.24 -2.49 -0.40
N GLU A 321 28.32 -2.01 0.22
CA GLU A 321 28.37 -0.72 0.92
C GLU A 321 27.96 0.44 -0.01
N VAL A 322 28.51 0.50 -1.22
CA VAL A 322 28.14 1.51 -2.24
C VAL A 322 26.64 1.44 -2.60
N ILE A 323 26.09 0.24 -2.82
CA ILE A 323 24.66 0.08 -3.12
C ILE A 323 23.79 0.52 -1.93
N HIS A 324 24.19 0.18 -0.70
CA HIS A 324 23.48 0.62 0.50
C HIS A 324 23.49 2.15 0.65
N CYS A 325 24.63 2.80 0.39
CA CYS A 325 24.73 4.26 0.36
C CYS A 325 23.83 4.86 -0.73
N LEU A 326 23.90 4.39 -1.97
CA LEU A 326 23.06 4.90 -3.06
C LEU A 326 21.56 4.77 -2.76
N LEU A 327 21.13 3.66 -2.16
CA LEU A 327 19.74 3.45 -1.80
C LEU A 327 19.32 4.24 -0.55
N SER A 328 20.24 4.56 0.35
CA SER A 328 19.99 5.39 1.55
C SER A 328 19.86 6.87 1.18
N ASP A 329 20.79 7.34 0.35
CA ASP A 329 20.97 8.76 0.06
C ASP A 329 20.30 9.16 -1.27
N CYS A 330 19.48 8.26 -1.81
CA CYS A 330 18.73 8.45 -3.04
C CYS A 330 17.87 9.72 -2.94
N CYS A 331 18.14 10.70 -3.79
CA CYS A 331 17.34 11.93 -3.89
C CYS A 331 16.52 11.99 -5.17
N TRP A 332 16.72 11.04 -6.08
CA TRP A 332 16.02 10.95 -7.35
C TRP A 332 15.90 9.50 -7.76
N MET A 333 14.70 9.08 -8.16
CA MET A 333 14.48 7.76 -8.77
C MET A 333 13.42 7.83 -9.86
N ASN A 334 13.48 6.95 -10.85
CA ASN A 334 12.46 6.85 -11.89
C ASN A 334 12.41 5.45 -12.52
N VAL A 335 11.25 5.08 -13.06
CA VAL A 335 11.10 4.00 -14.04
C VAL A 335 10.90 4.64 -15.41
N HIS A 336 11.90 4.56 -16.28
CA HIS A 336 11.84 5.19 -17.60
C HIS A 336 12.36 4.28 -18.71
N VAL A 337 12.07 4.62 -19.95
CA VAL A 337 12.57 3.93 -21.14
C VAL A 337 13.94 4.48 -21.51
N THR A 338 14.94 3.60 -21.64
CA THR A 338 16.26 3.92 -22.20
C THR A 338 16.47 3.19 -23.51
N GLN A 339 17.11 3.84 -24.48
CA GLN A 339 17.54 3.16 -25.71
C GLN A 339 18.96 2.60 -25.52
N PRO A 340 19.27 1.38 -26.01
CA PRO A 340 18.38 0.38 -26.65
C PRO A 340 17.69 -0.57 -25.66
N CYS A 341 17.87 -0.37 -24.35
CA CYS A 341 17.62 -1.38 -23.30
C CYS A 341 16.15 -1.54 -22.87
N GLY A 342 15.23 -0.67 -23.30
CA GLY A 342 13.84 -0.68 -22.85
C GLY A 342 13.65 -0.05 -21.46
N PRO A 343 12.57 -0.41 -20.72
CA PRO A 343 12.26 0.19 -19.43
C PRO A 343 13.23 -0.29 -18.34
N VAL A 344 13.74 0.67 -17.56
CA VAL A 344 14.71 0.49 -16.48
C VAL A 344 14.26 1.23 -15.23
N PHE A 345 14.69 0.75 -14.07
CA PHE A 345 14.59 1.48 -12.82
C PHE A 345 15.95 2.10 -12.50
N GLU A 346 15.98 3.39 -12.20
CA GLU A 346 17.19 4.15 -11.93
C GLU A 346 17.05 4.94 -10.64
N ILE A 347 18.14 4.99 -9.87
CA ILE A 347 18.28 5.86 -8.71
C ILE A 347 19.54 6.72 -8.85
N ARG A 348 19.50 7.91 -8.27
CA ARG A 348 20.66 8.82 -8.17
C ARG A 348 20.72 9.50 -6.82
N VAL A 349 21.94 9.76 -6.38
CA VAL A 349 22.27 10.65 -5.26
C VAL A 349 22.52 12.07 -5.76
N ARG A 350 22.69 13.01 -4.82
CA ARG A 350 22.78 14.45 -5.11
C ARG A 350 23.95 14.81 -6.04
N GLU A 351 25.06 14.11 -5.90
CA GLU A 351 26.28 14.28 -6.69
C GLU A 351 26.15 13.72 -8.12
N GLY A 352 25.04 13.04 -8.43
CA GLY A 352 24.72 12.53 -9.76
C GLY A 352 25.13 11.08 -9.99
N TYR A 353 25.91 10.46 -9.10
CA TYR A 353 26.16 9.02 -9.16
C TYR A 353 24.88 8.23 -8.94
N GLY A 354 24.83 7.02 -9.50
CA GLY A 354 23.61 6.23 -9.44
C GLY A 354 23.79 4.76 -9.75
N ALA A 355 22.67 4.07 -9.80
CA ALA A 355 22.58 2.66 -10.16
C ALA A 355 21.31 2.40 -10.95
N ARG A 356 21.39 1.37 -11.82
CA ARG A 356 20.30 1.00 -12.72
C ARG A 356 20.01 -0.49 -12.65
N TRP A 357 18.72 -0.82 -12.74
CA TRP A 357 18.18 -2.16 -12.83
C TRP A 357 17.20 -2.29 -14.00
N SER A 358 16.83 -3.52 -14.36
CA SER A 358 15.58 -3.74 -15.10
C SER A 358 14.41 -3.08 -14.34
N HIS A 359 13.34 -2.68 -15.06
CA HIS A 359 12.21 -1.98 -14.44
C HIS A 359 11.57 -2.71 -13.24
N ASN A 360 11.73 -4.03 -13.15
CA ASN A 360 11.24 -4.86 -12.04
C ASN A 360 12.29 -5.14 -10.95
N GLY A 361 13.47 -4.55 -11.03
CA GLY A 361 14.56 -4.72 -10.06
C GLY A 361 15.29 -6.06 -10.12
N LEU A 362 14.82 -7.05 -10.89
CA LEU A 362 15.35 -8.42 -10.86
C LEU A 362 16.75 -8.58 -11.45
N LYS A 363 17.20 -7.62 -12.27
CA LYS A 363 18.51 -7.63 -12.90
C LYS A 363 19.21 -6.30 -12.67
N PHE A 364 20.35 -6.34 -11.99
CA PHE A 364 21.26 -5.21 -11.92
C PHE A 364 21.90 -4.97 -13.29
N ILE A 365 21.87 -3.72 -13.77
CA ILE A 365 22.41 -3.33 -15.07
C ILE A 365 23.81 -2.72 -14.89
N GLY A 366 23.98 -1.82 -13.91
CA GLY A 366 25.27 -1.20 -13.64
C GLY A 366 25.17 0.07 -12.80
N PHE A 367 26.32 0.62 -12.46
CA PHE A 367 26.45 1.94 -11.85
C PHE A 367 26.43 3.03 -12.91
N LEU A 368 26.19 4.26 -12.46
CA LEU A 368 26.04 5.43 -13.32
C LEU A 368 26.92 6.56 -12.79
N GLU A 369 27.70 7.16 -13.69
CA GLU A 369 28.44 8.38 -13.42
C GLU A 369 27.50 9.61 -13.43
N PRO A 370 27.94 10.74 -12.83
CA PRO A 370 27.27 12.01 -12.98
C PRO A 370 27.14 12.41 -14.46
N TYR A 371 26.08 13.16 -14.77
CA TYR A 371 25.90 13.68 -16.12
C TYR A 371 26.99 14.70 -16.44
N THR A 372 27.74 14.48 -17.51
CA THR A 372 28.65 15.49 -18.08
C THR A 372 28.02 16.14 -19.32
N PRO A 373 28.20 17.46 -19.56
CA PRO A 373 27.69 18.13 -20.75
C PRO A 373 28.11 17.48 -22.08
N GLU A 374 29.29 16.84 -22.08
CA GLU A 374 29.88 16.15 -23.23
C GLU A 374 29.42 14.68 -23.36
N GLY A 375 28.72 14.14 -22.36
CA GLY A 375 28.25 12.75 -22.32
C GLY A 375 27.28 12.42 -23.45
N PHE A 376 26.45 13.38 -23.85
CA PHE A 376 25.55 13.26 -25.00
C PHE A 376 26.32 13.09 -26.32
N LEU A 377 27.41 13.86 -26.52
CA LEU A 377 28.23 13.84 -27.74
C LEU A 377 29.04 12.55 -27.88
N ASN A 378 29.42 11.94 -26.74
CA ASN A 378 30.21 10.71 -26.70
C ASN A 378 29.34 9.43 -26.58
N GLY A 379 28.02 9.55 -26.80
CA GLY A 379 27.08 8.42 -26.79
C GLY A 379 26.92 7.77 -25.43
N TRP A 380 27.09 8.52 -24.35
CA TRP A 380 27.12 8.03 -22.97
C TRP A 380 28.03 6.82 -22.82
N LYS A 381 29.17 6.84 -23.51
CA LYS A 381 30.24 5.87 -23.27
C LYS A 381 30.74 6.08 -21.85
N HIS A 382 30.20 5.25 -20.96
CA HIS A 382 30.63 5.08 -19.59
C HIS A 382 32.13 4.86 -19.47
#